data_AF-A0A067DAL5-F1
#
_entry.id   AF-A0A067DAL5-F1
#
_cell.length_a   1.000
_cell.length_b   1.000
_cell.length_c   1.000
_cell.angle_alpha   90.00
_cell.angle_beta   90.00
_cell.angle_gamma   90.00
#
_symmetry.space_group_name_H-M   'P 1'
#
loop_
_entity.id
_entity.type
_entity.pdbx_description
1 polymer ?
#
loop_
_entity_poly.entity_id
_entity_poly.type
_entity_poly.pdbx_seq_one_letter_code
_entity_poly.pdbx_strand_id
1 'polypeptide(L)'
;VELNQVRRMVADIVYFDENLDLRLALYTKSTLFALSDDEMNSIRILINLAILNPKVKGGLRWPIGKSYSGNYRVVGVWHQEVKSYKSPSLKVKVRNIDRFRFKSGNGEAIIGINLKFRRIVPEIQVFAAFCFNFIT
;
A
#
# COMPACT_ATOMS: atom_id res chain seq x y z
N VAL A 1 -1.34 9.10 -33.68
CA VAL A 1 -0.66 8.27 -32.65
C VAL A 1 -1.24 8.67 -31.30
N GLU A 2 -2.10 7.83 -30.72
CA GLU A 2 -2.75 8.08 -29.43
C GLU A 2 -1.74 8.04 -28.28
N LEU A 3 -1.57 9.16 -27.57
CA LEU A 3 -0.75 9.21 -26.36
C LEU A 3 -1.55 8.67 -25.17
N ASN A 4 -1.39 7.38 -24.91
CA ASN A 4 -1.91 6.67 -23.75
C ASN A 4 -1.15 7.07 -22.46
N GLN A 5 -1.25 8.34 -22.05
CA GLN A 5 -0.55 8.87 -20.87
C GLN A 5 -1.41 8.81 -19.61
N VAL A 6 -1.84 7.60 -19.25
CA VAL A 6 -2.44 7.32 -17.95
C VAL A 6 -1.31 7.14 -16.92
N ARG A 7 -1.16 8.07 -15.97
CA ARG A 7 -0.25 7.90 -14.83
C ARG A 7 -1.01 7.52 -13.55
N ARG A 8 -0.52 6.48 -12.87
CA ARG A 8 -0.96 6.09 -11.53
C ARG A 8 0.06 6.65 -10.54
N MET A 9 -0.37 7.56 -9.68
CA MET A 9 0.43 8.08 -8.57
C MET A 9 0.13 7.24 -7.32
N VAL A 10 1.14 6.86 -6.55
CA VAL A 10 0.95 6.28 -5.21
C VAL A 10 1.43 7.32 -4.21
N ALA A 11 0.51 7.85 -3.41
CA ALA A 11 0.80 8.74 -2.29
C ALA A 11 0.81 7.91 -1.01
N ASP A 12 1.91 7.97 -0.26
CA ASP A 12 1.97 7.35 1.06
C ASP A 12 1.24 8.28 2.06
N ILE A 13 0.32 7.72 2.85
CA ILE A 13 -0.38 8.41 3.94
C ILE A 13 0.19 7.84 5.24
N VAL A 14 1.09 8.58 5.87
CA VAL A 14 1.64 8.15 7.17
C VAL A 14 0.59 8.43 8.25
N TYR A 15 0.00 7.36 8.78
CA TYR A 15 -0.77 7.43 10.02
C TYR A 15 0.17 7.07 11.17
N PHE A 16 0.36 8.01 12.10
CA PHE A 16 1.41 7.90 13.13
C PHE A 16 1.07 6.96 14.29
N ASP A 17 -0.16 6.45 14.35
CA ASP A 17 -0.54 5.49 15.39
C ASP A 17 -0.41 4.05 14.86
N GLU A 18 0.29 3.21 15.64
CA GLU A 18 0.33 1.73 15.52
C GLU A 18 1.14 1.04 14.39
N ASN A 19 2.23 1.62 13.85
CA ASN A 19 3.05 0.98 12.76
C ASN A 19 2.23 0.68 11.48
N LEU A 20 1.13 1.40 11.27
CA LEU A 20 0.23 1.26 10.14
C LEU A 20 0.72 2.11 8.96
N ASP A 21 1.31 1.49 7.95
CA ASP A 21 1.67 2.19 6.69
C ASP A 21 0.46 2.17 5.75
N LEU A 22 -0.26 3.29 5.64
CA LEU A 22 -1.37 3.46 4.72
C LEU A 22 -0.88 4.09 3.41
N ARG A 23 -1.32 3.57 2.27
CA ARG A 23 -0.97 4.11 0.95
C ARG A 23 -2.19 4.28 0.08
N LEU A 24 -2.24 5.39 -0.63
CA LEU A 24 -3.32 5.78 -1.53
C LEU A 24 -2.82 5.78 -2.96
N ALA A 25 -3.40 4.95 -3.84
CA ALA A 25 -3.16 5.10 -5.27
C ALA A 25 -4.21 6.02 -5.89
N LEU A 26 -3.71 7.05 -6.57
CA LEU A 26 -4.46 8.03 -7.31
C LEU A 26 -4.24 7.83 -8.81
N TYR A 27 -5.28 8.15 -9.57
CA TYR A 27 -5.23 8.26 -11.01
C TYR A 27 -5.46 9.71 -11.41
N THR A 28 -4.66 10.19 -12.36
CA THR A 28 -4.86 11.48 -13.06
C THR A 28 -4.72 11.28 -14.57
N LYS A 29 -5.41 12.14 -15.33
CA LYS A 29 -5.28 12.23 -16.79
C LYS A 29 -4.18 13.22 -17.23
N SER A 30 -3.59 13.98 -16.32
CA SER A 30 -2.54 14.96 -16.63
C SER A 30 -1.14 14.32 -16.67
N THR A 31 -0.28 14.84 -17.54
CA THR A 31 1.14 14.51 -17.56
C THR A 31 1.82 15.14 -16.35
N LEU A 32 2.27 14.32 -15.40
CA LEU A 32 2.94 14.79 -14.17
C LEU A 32 4.23 15.58 -14.52
N PHE A 33 4.14 16.90 -14.42
CA PHE A 33 5.24 17.79 -14.04
C PHE A 33 5.30 17.89 -12.50
N ALA A 34 6.06 18.82 -11.93
CA ALA A 34 5.93 19.14 -10.50
C ALA A 34 4.46 19.45 -10.18
N LEU A 35 3.94 18.88 -9.08
CA LEU A 35 2.55 19.09 -8.66
C LEU A 35 2.32 20.58 -8.40
N SER A 36 1.29 21.16 -8.98
CA SER A 36 0.87 22.52 -8.64
C SER A 36 0.20 22.56 -7.25
N ASP A 37 0.07 23.76 -6.67
CA ASP A 37 -0.64 23.94 -5.40
C ASP A 37 -2.10 23.46 -5.47
N ASP A 38 -2.78 23.66 -6.60
CA ASP A 38 -4.15 23.19 -6.82
C ASP A 38 -4.24 21.65 -6.87
N GLU A 39 -3.24 21.02 -7.48
CA GLU A 39 -3.14 19.56 -7.52
C GLU A 39 -2.86 18.99 -6.13
N MET A 40 -1.94 19.60 -5.38
CA MET A 40 -1.66 19.26 -3.99
C MET A 40 -2.90 19.45 -3.11
N ASN A 41 -3.66 20.53 -3.29
CA ASN A 41 -4.89 20.78 -2.56
C ASN A 41 -5.95 19.71 -2.88
N SER A 42 -6.09 19.32 -4.15
CA SER A 42 -6.99 18.23 -4.56
C SER A 42 -6.62 16.89 -3.88
N ILE A 43 -5.33 16.58 -3.78
CA ILE A 43 -4.85 15.39 -3.06
C ILE A 43 -5.14 15.50 -1.56
N ARG A 44 -4.91 16.67 -0.94
CA ARG A 44 -5.22 16.91 0.48
C ARG A 44 -6.70 16.74 0.80
N ILE A 45 -7.59 17.24 -0.07
CA ILE A 45 -9.04 17.05 0.07
C ILE A 45 -9.38 15.55 0.08
N LEU A 46 -8.79 14.77 -0.84
CA LEU A 46 -8.99 13.32 -0.87
C LEU A 46 -8.53 12.65 0.42
N ILE A 47 -7.35 13.00 0.93
CA ILE A 47 -6.82 12.45 2.18
C ILE A 47 -7.75 12.80 3.35
N ASN A 48 -8.20 14.06 3.45
CA ASN A 48 -9.06 14.53 4.54
C ASN A 48 -10.46 13.91 4.53
N LEU A 49 -10.94 13.47 3.37
CA LEU A 49 -12.23 12.78 3.23
C LEU A 49 -12.12 11.26 3.46
N ALA A 50 -10.91 10.73 3.65
CA ALA A 50 -10.70 9.32 3.93
C ALA A 50 -11.22 8.97 5.34
N ILE A 51 -11.98 7.89 5.44
CA ILE A 51 -12.52 7.37 6.69
C ILE A 51 -11.87 6.02 6.96
N LEU A 52 -11.23 5.88 8.12
CA LEU A 52 -10.72 4.60 8.60
C LEU A 52 -11.89 3.64 8.81
N ASN A 53 -11.81 2.47 8.20
CA ASN A 53 -12.79 1.41 8.34
C ASN A 53 -12.08 0.05 8.31
N PRO A 54 -11.77 -0.55 9.47
CA PRO A 54 -11.11 -1.85 9.55
C PRO A 54 -11.91 -3.00 8.90
N LYS A 55 -13.21 -2.82 8.65
CA LYS A 55 -14.07 -3.84 8.05
C LYS A 55 -13.96 -3.92 6.53
N VAL A 56 -13.25 -3.00 5.87
CA VAL A 56 -13.03 -3.04 4.42
C VAL A 56 -11.57 -3.34 4.11
N LYS A 57 -11.34 -4.00 2.97
CA LYS A 57 -10.00 -4.29 2.48
C LYS A 57 -9.22 -3.00 2.25
N GLY A 58 -7.99 -2.96 2.75
CA GLY A 58 -7.12 -1.78 2.74
C GLY A 58 -7.50 -0.70 3.76
N GLY A 59 -8.46 -0.97 4.65
CA GLY A 59 -8.71 -0.20 5.88
C GLY A 59 -9.28 1.21 5.69
N LEU A 60 -9.49 1.66 4.46
CA LEU A 60 -9.96 3.01 4.14
C LEU A 60 -11.17 2.97 3.22
N ARG A 61 -12.11 3.90 3.45
CA ARG A 61 -13.22 4.18 2.54
C ARG A 61 -13.44 5.68 2.40
N TRP A 62 -14.14 6.06 1.33
CA TRP A 62 -14.65 7.43 1.14
C TRP A 62 -16.17 7.42 1.23
N PRO A 63 -16.80 8.54 1.62
CA PRO A 63 -18.21 8.73 1.39
C PRO A 63 -18.57 8.57 -0.09
N ILE A 64 -19.82 8.21 -0.36
CA ILE A 64 -20.32 8.04 -1.73
C ILE A 64 -20.07 9.35 -2.51
N GLY A 65 -19.47 9.24 -3.69
CA GLY A 65 -19.14 10.39 -4.54
C GLY A 65 -18.00 11.27 -4.02
N LYS A 66 -17.26 10.87 -2.98
CA LYS A 66 -16.14 11.64 -2.40
C LYS A 66 -14.77 11.03 -2.66
N SER A 67 -14.69 10.01 -3.51
CA SER A 67 -13.43 9.35 -3.90
C SER A 67 -12.71 10.02 -5.08
N TYR A 68 -13.03 11.29 -5.38
CA TYR A 68 -12.39 12.10 -6.41
C TYR A 68 -12.35 13.57 -5.99
N SER A 69 -11.33 14.31 -6.45
CA SER A 69 -11.19 15.76 -6.28
C SER A 69 -10.34 16.30 -7.43
N GLY A 70 -10.82 17.35 -8.10
CA GLY A 70 -10.18 17.86 -9.33
C GLY A 70 -10.03 16.74 -10.38
N ASN A 71 -8.82 16.59 -10.91
CA ASN A 71 -8.46 15.54 -11.87
C ASN A 71 -8.06 14.20 -11.23
N TYR A 72 -8.07 14.12 -9.89
CA TYR A 72 -7.59 12.97 -9.14
C TYR A 72 -8.74 12.09 -8.69
N ARG A 73 -8.60 10.78 -8.90
CA ARG A 73 -9.52 9.75 -8.39
C ARG A 73 -8.77 8.69 -7.61
N VAL A 74 -9.32 8.25 -6.49
CA VAL A 74 -8.82 7.09 -5.74
C VAL A 74 -9.05 5.81 -6.56
N VAL A 75 -7.98 5.09 -6.85
CA VAL A 75 -8.00 3.83 -7.62
C VAL A 75 -7.56 2.61 -6.82
N GLY A 76 -6.95 2.83 -5.65
CA GLY A 76 -6.73 1.77 -4.69
C GLY A 76 -6.29 2.29 -3.33
N VAL A 77 -6.37 1.42 -2.34
CA VAL A 77 -5.85 1.62 -0.99
C VAL A 77 -5.04 0.41 -0.55
N TRP A 78 -3.98 0.65 0.20
CA TRP A 78 -3.14 -0.38 0.80
C TRP A 78 -2.94 -0.02 2.26
N HIS A 79 -3.05 -1.03 3.09
CA HIS A 79 -2.62 -1.02 4.46
C HIS A 79 -1.52 -2.06 4.59
N GLN A 80 -0.40 -1.67 5.21
CA GLN A 80 0.67 -2.58 5.54
C GLN A 80 1.04 -2.50 7.02
N GLU A 81 1.13 -3.66 7.64
CA GLU A 81 1.67 -3.86 8.98
C GLU A 81 3.01 -4.60 8.88
N VAL A 82 4.05 -4.13 9.58
CA VAL A 82 5.35 -4.81 9.62
C VAL A 82 5.75 -5.10 11.05
N LYS A 83 5.87 -6.38 11.39
CA LYS A 83 6.43 -6.84 12.66
C LYS A 83 7.84 -7.38 12.43
N SER A 84 8.78 -6.92 13.25
CA SER A 84 10.18 -7.35 13.19
C SER A 84 10.59 -8.00 14.49
N TYR A 85 10.99 -9.27 14.42
CA TYR A 85 11.51 -10.03 15.56
C TYR A 85 13.01 -10.24 15.35
N LYS A 86 13.78 -10.10 16.43
CA LYS A 86 15.24 -10.25 16.41
C LYS A 86 15.67 -11.17 17.55
N SER A 87 16.51 -12.12 17.21
CA SER A 87 17.32 -12.91 18.14
C SER A 87 18.81 -12.76 17.77
N PRO A 88 19.75 -13.26 18.59
CA PRO A 88 21.17 -13.22 18.27
C PRO A 88 21.52 -13.89 16.93
N SER A 89 20.84 -14.98 16.57
CA SER A 89 21.10 -15.79 15.38
C SER A 89 20.17 -15.53 14.20
N LEU A 90 18.99 -14.94 14.42
CA LEU A 90 17.93 -14.81 13.42
C LEU A 90 17.24 -13.46 13.49
N LYS A 91 16.88 -12.92 12.33
CA LYS A 91 15.92 -11.82 12.20
C LYS A 91 14.75 -12.28 11.33
N VAL A 92 13.55 -12.12 11.86
CA VAL A 92 12.30 -12.39 11.14
C VAL A 92 11.58 -11.07 10.92
N LYS A 93 11.14 -10.79 9.70
CA LYS A 93 10.19 -9.73 9.41
C LYS A 93 8.92 -10.35 8.86
N VAL A 94 7.80 -10.10 9.51
CA VAL A 94 6.47 -10.46 9.01
C VAL A 94 5.82 -9.18 8.49
N ARG A 95 5.35 -9.21 7.25
CA ARG A 95 4.69 -8.11 6.57
C ARG A 95 3.29 -8.58 6.21
N ASN A 96 2.27 -7.96 6.78
CA ASN A 96 0.90 -8.15 6.37
C ASN A 96 0.52 -6.98 5.45
N ILE A 97 0.02 -7.26 4.25
CA ILE A 97 -0.42 -6.26 3.29
C ILE A 97 -1.87 -6.57 2.97
N ASP A 98 -2.75 -5.63 3.28
CA ASP A 98 -4.14 -5.67 2.82
C ASP A 98 -4.35 -4.56 1.78
N ARG A 99 -4.75 -4.95 0.58
CA ARG A 99 -4.90 -4.01 -0.54
C ARG A 99 -6.24 -4.16 -1.22
N PHE A 100 -6.79 -3.03 -1.66
CA PHE A 100 -8.02 -2.99 -2.43
C PHE A 100 -7.83 -2.15 -3.68
N ARG A 101 -8.18 -2.72 -4.85
CA ARG A 101 -8.13 -2.04 -6.15
C ARG A 101 -9.54 -1.77 -6.65
N PHE A 102 -9.95 -0.50 -6.68
CA PHE A 102 -11.29 -0.09 -7.10
C PHE A 102 -11.59 -0.41 -8.57
N LYS A 103 -10.59 -0.36 -9.46
CA LYS A 103 -10.81 -0.64 -10.89
C LYS A 103 -11.24 -2.08 -11.15
N SER A 104 -10.64 -3.04 -10.45
CA SER A 104 -10.95 -4.46 -10.60
C SER A 104 -11.98 -4.96 -9.58
N GLY A 105 -12.29 -4.18 -8.54
CA GLY A 105 -13.13 -4.62 -7.43
C GLY A 105 -12.46 -5.67 -6.54
N ASN A 106 -11.16 -5.92 -6.72
CA ASN A 106 -10.45 -7.01 -6.05
C ASN A 106 -9.72 -6.51 -4.81
N GLY A 107 -9.98 -7.18 -3.68
CA GLY A 107 -9.17 -7.10 -2.48
C GLY A 107 -8.18 -8.27 -2.42
N GLU A 108 -6.96 -8.02 -1.97
CA GLU A 108 -5.95 -9.06 -1.76
C GLU A 108 -5.31 -8.85 -0.39
N ALA A 109 -5.21 -9.92 0.39
CA ALA A 109 -4.43 -9.95 1.63
C ALA A 109 -3.19 -10.82 1.39
N ILE A 110 -2.01 -10.29 1.70
CA ILE A 110 -0.72 -10.96 1.49
C ILE A 110 0.06 -10.94 2.79
N ILE A 111 0.46 -12.11 3.25
CA ILE A 111 1.40 -12.26 4.37
C ILE A 111 2.76 -12.64 3.79
N GLY A 112 3.73 -11.73 3.90
CA GLY A 112 5.13 -11.97 3.54
C GLY A 112 5.98 -12.22 4.78
N ILE A 113 6.76 -13.30 4.79
CA ILE A 113 7.73 -13.60 5.84
C ILE A 113 9.13 -13.52 5.26
N ASN A 114 9.99 -12.70 5.85
CA ASN A 114 11.39 -12.56 5.47
C ASN A 114 12.28 -13.02 6.63
N LEU A 115 13.11 -14.02 6.37
CA LEU A 115 14.05 -14.60 7.32
C LEU A 115 15.48 -14.17 6.94
N LYS A 116 16.24 -13.70 7.93
CA LYS A 116 17.66 -13.38 7.77
C LYS A 116 18.46 -14.01 8.91
N PHE A 117 19.25 -15.03 8.58
CA PHE A 117 20.19 -15.65 9.51
C PHE A 117 21.43 -14.76 9.69
N ARG A 118 21.90 -14.63 10.93
CA ARG A 118 23.09 -13.83 11.30
C ARG A 118 24.33 -14.69 11.55
N ARG A 119 24.13 -15.94 11.95
CA ARG A 119 25.15 -16.98 12.04
C ARG A 119 24.66 -18.18 11.24
N ILE A 120 25.31 -18.44 10.13
CA ILE A 120 25.10 -19.67 9.35
C ILE A 120 26.06 -20.69 9.97
N VAL A 121 25.53 -21.77 10.54
CA VAL A 121 26.33 -23.00 10.68
C VAL A 121 26.61 -23.45 9.23
N PRO A 122 27.86 -23.77 8.83
CA PRO A 122 28.26 -23.92 7.42
C PRO A 122 27.39 -24.86 6.56
N GLU A 123 26.58 -25.71 7.17
CA GLU A 123 25.81 -26.78 6.51
C GLU A 123 24.45 -26.34 5.92
N ILE A 124 23.97 -25.12 6.18
CA ILE A 124 22.66 -24.66 5.66
C ILE A 124 22.85 -23.45 4.73
N GLN A 125 23.33 -23.70 3.52
CA GLN A 125 23.15 -22.80 2.38
C GLN A 125 21.88 -23.19 1.61
N VAL A 126 20.72 -22.89 2.18
CA VAL A 126 19.47 -22.89 1.40
C VAL A 126 18.80 -21.54 1.58
N PHE A 127 18.99 -20.65 0.60
CA PHE A 127 18.15 -19.46 0.43
C PHE A 127 16.76 -19.93 -0.01
N ALA A 128 15.90 -20.29 0.95
CA ALA A 128 14.50 -20.57 0.68
C ALA A 128 13.67 -19.31 0.97
N ALA A 129 13.31 -18.57 -0.08
CA ALA A 129 12.22 -17.62 -0.03
C ALA A 129 10.90 -18.41 -0.15
N PHE A 130 10.33 -18.81 0.99
CA PHE A 130 9.00 -19.42 0.98
C PHE A 130 7.93 -18.33 0.86
N CYS A 131 7.47 -18.07 -0.36
CA CYS A 131 6.24 -17.32 -0.61
C CYS A 131 5.06 -18.28 -0.42
N PHE A 132 4.50 -18.33 0.79
CA PHE A 132 3.23 -19.02 1.00
C PHE A 132 2.09 -18.10 0.55
N ASN A 133 1.56 -18.35 -0.65
CA ASN A 133 0.29 -17.79 -1.09
C ASN A 133 -0.84 -18.55 -0.38
N PHE A 134 -1.29 -18.06 0.77
CA PHE A 134 -2.56 -18.52 1.32
C PHE A 134 -3.68 -17.80 0.56
N ILE A 135 -4.28 -18.49 -0.41
CA ILE A 135 -5.57 -18.14 -0.98
C ILE A 135 -6.61 -18.64 0.02
N THR A 136 -7.33 -17.73 0.66
CA THR A 136 -8.60 -18.03 1.36
C THR A 136 -9.67 -17.11 0.83
#